data_AF-A0AAW1TMT2-F1
#
_entry.id   AF-A0AAW1TMT2-F1
#
_cell.length_a   1.000
_cell.length_b   1.000
_cell.length_c   1.000
_cell.angle_alpha   90.00
_cell.angle_beta   90.00
_cell.angle_gamma   90.00
#
_symmetry.space_group_name_H-M   'P 1'
#
loop_
_entity.id
_entity.type
_entity.pdbx_description
1 polymer ?
#
loop_
_entity_poly.entity_id
_entity_poly.type
_entity_poly.pdbx_seq_one_letter_code
_entity_poly.pdbx_strand_id
1 'polypeptide(L)'
;MTSKEEISFVPAESVEKGSTMKSRLLTLTVEPLILFYILPSTMNYLVTQNLFLEKSCRVNLAYNESVCNSIMESKRSGYSKHQEEAVHQLAAQMLTMKSLMHGTIPIILMLFIGSWSDKHGKRKPCILGPIIGELVAIVCLILNAVYLYEVPVILSSLAYCLPMAISGGWPCLFLGAYSYVTTVSGESDLTARIGGVNTIQNIAMVIGLGTGGIILNLFGFIGSYSTIFFMMLSSLVYGYYIIKERKQIIPEMEEEIENLEKTPRELVEDFFKCEHFLSTVTVSFSNFDINKRLRITGILALLVILNGPLQGEQSVVYLYAKLKFGWNEIDFSIFYAVQLIIQIFGKFFHCFQS
;
A
#
# COMPACT_ATOMS: atom_id res chain seq x y z
N MET A 1 13.31 -52.79 -0.88
CA MET A 1 14.64 -52.40 -0.37
C MET A 1 15.08 -51.22 -1.21
N THR A 2 14.65 -50.03 -0.83
CA THR A 2 14.86 -48.78 -1.57
C THR A 2 15.15 -47.72 -0.52
N SER A 3 16.37 -47.22 -0.57
CA SER A 3 17.00 -46.30 0.37
C SER A 3 16.25 -44.98 0.42
N LYS A 4 15.93 -44.54 1.65
CA LYS A 4 15.56 -43.17 1.96
C LYS A 4 16.82 -42.33 1.92
N GLU A 5 16.88 -41.36 1.00
CA GLU A 5 17.85 -40.26 1.11
C GLU A 5 17.31 -39.26 2.12
N GLU A 6 17.96 -39.21 3.28
CA GLU A 6 17.76 -38.17 4.29
C GLU A 6 18.40 -36.87 3.79
N ILE A 7 17.56 -35.86 3.55
CA ILE A 7 17.99 -34.48 3.31
C ILE A 7 18.60 -33.98 4.62
N SER A 8 19.93 -33.98 4.69
CA SER A 8 20.67 -33.43 5.83
C SER A 8 20.66 -31.91 5.74
N PHE A 9 19.94 -31.29 6.66
CA PHE A 9 19.90 -29.85 6.87
C PHE A 9 21.22 -29.43 7.53
N VAL A 10 22.06 -28.68 6.82
CA VAL A 10 23.29 -28.10 7.40
C VAL A 10 22.86 -27.03 8.40
N PRO A 11 23.18 -27.18 9.71
CA PRO A 11 22.81 -26.17 10.71
C PRO A 11 23.64 -24.92 10.47
N ALA A 12 22.98 -23.76 10.56
CA ALA A 12 23.64 -22.46 10.55
C ALA A 12 24.78 -22.42 11.57
N GLU A 13 25.98 -22.06 11.12
CA GLU A 13 27.09 -21.71 11.98
C GLU A 13 26.63 -20.67 13.01
N SER A 14 26.86 -21.03 14.27
CA SER A 14 26.52 -20.27 15.46
C SER A 14 27.26 -18.94 15.50
N VAL A 15 26.58 -17.85 15.13
CA VAL A 15 27.03 -16.50 15.46
C VAL A 15 26.73 -16.22 16.92
N GLU A 16 27.79 -15.94 17.68
CA GLU A 16 27.83 -15.72 19.13
C GLU A 16 26.70 -14.83 19.69
N LYS A 17 26.12 -15.32 20.80
CA LYS A 17 25.29 -14.55 21.72
C LYS A 17 26.14 -13.49 22.44
N GLY A 18 26.09 -12.24 21.96
CA GLY A 18 26.59 -11.04 22.63
C GLY A 18 25.68 -9.84 22.36
N SER A 19 25.19 -9.19 23.40
CA SER A 19 24.15 -8.16 23.35
C SER A 19 24.61 -6.83 22.71
N THR A 20 23.72 -6.19 21.95
CA THR A 20 23.59 -4.72 21.88
C THR A 20 22.34 -4.37 21.06
N MET A 21 21.63 -3.33 21.46
CA MET A 21 20.48 -2.76 20.73
C MET A 21 20.80 -2.47 19.24
N LYS A 22 22.08 -2.22 18.92
CA LYS A 22 22.61 -2.11 17.55
C LYS A 22 22.51 -3.39 16.70
N SER A 23 22.67 -4.57 17.29
CA SER A 23 22.55 -5.87 16.59
C SER A 23 21.10 -6.14 16.16
N ARG A 24 20.12 -5.78 17.00
CA ARG A 24 18.68 -5.86 16.66
C ARG A 24 18.24 -4.81 15.64
N LEU A 25 18.85 -3.63 15.65
CA LEU A 25 18.66 -2.60 14.62
C LEU A 25 19.21 -3.03 13.26
N LEU A 26 20.27 -3.86 13.22
CA LEU A 26 20.77 -4.49 11.99
C LEU A 26 19.87 -5.61 11.46
N THR A 27 18.88 -6.07 12.23
CA THR A 27 17.90 -7.08 11.81
C THR A 27 16.63 -6.46 11.19
N LEU A 28 16.49 -5.12 11.22
CA LEU A 28 15.43 -4.39 10.52
C LEU A 28 15.82 -4.27 9.05
N THR A 29 15.14 -5.02 8.18
CA THR A 29 15.45 -5.06 6.74
C THR A 29 14.39 -4.36 5.89
N VAL A 30 13.11 -4.64 6.13
CA VAL A 30 12.00 -4.11 5.31
C VAL A 30 11.11 -3.16 6.11
N GLU A 31 11.21 -3.23 7.42
CA GLU A 31 10.42 -2.51 8.38
C GLU A 31 10.54 -0.98 8.22
N PRO A 32 11.74 -0.36 8.10
CA PRO A 32 11.84 1.09 7.88
C PRO A 32 11.30 1.50 6.51
N LEU A 33 11.48 0.68 5.48
CA LEU A 33 10.91 0.93 4.15
C LEU A 33 9.39 1.03 4.23
N ILE A 34 8.74 0.08 4.91
CA ILE A 34 7.28 0.07 5.09
C ILE A 34 6.82 1.30 5.87
N LEU A 35 7.54 1.70 6.92
CA LEU A 35 7.24 2.93 7.65
C LEU A 35 7.25 4.16 6.74
N PHE A 36 8.34 4.36 5.99
CA PHE A 36 8.51 5.51 5.09
C PHE A 36 7.68 5.40 3.80
N TYR A 37 7.01 4.28 3.54
CA TYR A 37 6.04 4.13 2.46
C TYR A 37 4.60 4.38 2.94
N ILE A 38 4.16 3.66 3.97
CA ILE A 38 2.78 3.69 4.46
C ILE A 38 2.43 5.02 5.12
N LEU A 39 3.37 5.61 5.88
CA LEU A 39 3.12 6.89 6.56
C LEU A 39 2.80 8.01 5.54
N PRO A 40 3.67 8.35 4.57
CA PRO A 40 3.31 9.36 3.58
C PRO A 40 2.13 8.96 2.69
N SER A 41 1.98 7.68 2.33
CA SER A 41 0.82 7.22 1.54
C SER A 41 -0.51 7.45 2.26
N THR A 42 -0.54 7.27 3.59
CA THR A 42 -1.74 7.57 4.39
C THR A 42 -1.92 9.06 4.69
N MET A 43 -0.86 9.86 4.83
CA MET A 43 -0.99 11.32 4.87
C MET A 43 -1.65 11.84 3.58
N ASN A 44 -1.24 11.30 2.44
CA ASN A 44 -1.76 11.64 1.12
C ASN A 44 -3.28 11.41 0.98
N TYR A 45 -3.87 10.54 1.81
CA TYR A 45 -5.29 10.24 1.81
C TYR A 45 -6.15 11.49 2.00
N LEU A 46 -5.93 12.23 3.11
CA LEU A 46 -6.72 13.42 3.44
C LEU A 46 -6.44 14.59 2.50
N VAL A 47 -5.17 14.76 2.11
CA VAL A 47 -4.75 15.80 1.17
C VAL A 47 -5.46 15.63 -0.17
N THR A 48 -5.49 14.40 -0.71
CA THR A 48 -6.15 14.10 -1.99
C THR A 48 -7.66 14.21 -1.92
N GLN A 49 -8.30 13.77 -0.82
CA GLN A 49 -9.74 13.95 -0.61
C GLN A 49 -10.14 15.43 -0.66
N ASN A 50 -9.37 16.30 0.00
CA ASN A 50 -9.62 17.75 -0.02
C ASN A 50 -9.31 18.38 -1.39
N LEU A 51 -8.26 17.93 -2.09
CA LEU A 51 -7.98 18.42 -3.45
C LEU A 51 -9.13 18.12 -4.40
N PHE A 52 -9.72 16.93 -4.32
CA PHE A 52 -10.87 16.56 -5.15
C PHE A 52 -12.13 17.37 -4.80
N LEU A 53 -12.36 17.68 -3.52
CA LEU A 53 -13.43 18.60 -3.13
C LEU A 53 -13.23 20.00 -3.71
N GLU A 54 -12.01 20.54 -3.59
CA GLU A 54 -11.71 21.88 -4.07
C GLU A 54 -11.81 21.98 -5.60
N LYS A 55 -11.25 21.02 -6.34
CA LYS A 55 -11.38 20.96 -7.80
C LYS A 55 -12.84 20.76 -8.24
N SER A 56 -13.60 19.94 -7.52
CA SER A 56 -15.03 19.74 -7.79
C SER A 56 -15.80 21.06 -7.68
N CYS A 57 -15.50 21.87 -6.66
CA CYS A 57 -16.14 23.16 -6.43
C CYS A 57 -15.72 24.25 -7.43
N ARG A 58 -14.41 24.45 -7.58
CA ARG A 58 -13.86 25.59 -8.36
C ARG A 58 -13.80 25.35 -9.86
N VAL A 59 -13.43 24.13 -10.28
CA VAL A 59 -13.16 23.83 -11.69
C VAL A 59 -14.38 23.25 -12.37
N ASN A 60 -14.96 22.20 -11.77
CA ASN A 60 -16.03 21.45 -12.41
C ASN A 60 -17.40 22.13 -12.26
N LEU A 61 -17.74 22.62 -11.07
CA LEU A 61 -19.00 23.31 -10.80
C LEU A 61 -18.90 24.84 -10.95
N ALA A 62 -17.67 25.37 -11.07
CA ALA A 62 -17.39 26.80 -11.28
C ALA A 62 -18.13 27.72 -10.29
N TYR A 63 -18.22 27.32 -9.02
CA TYR A 63 -18.81 28.17 -7.99
C TYR A 63 -17.86 29.30 -7.57
N ASN A 64 -18.44 30.38 -7.05
CA ASN A 64 -17.69 31.54 -6.56
C ASN A 64 -16.69 31.13 -5.47
N GLU A 65 -15.53 31.81 -5.42
CA GLU A 65 -14.47 31.49 -4.45
C GLU A 65 -14.95 31.55 -3.00
N SER A 66 -15.83 32.49 -2.66
CA SER A 66 -16.40 32.61 -1.32
C SER A 66 -17.25 31.40 -0.91
N VAL A 67 -17.98 30.81 -1.87
CA VAL A 67 -18.77 29.59 -1.67
C VAL A 67 -17.83 28.41 -1.42
N CYS A 68 -16.82 28.23 -2.27
CA CYS A 68 -15.87 27.13 -2.13
C CYS A 68 -15.04 27.24 -0.84
N ASN A 69 -14.58 28.44 -0.47
CA ASN A 69 -13.86 28.66 0.79
C ASN A 69 -14.73 28.28 2.00
N SER A 70 -16.00 28.70 2.01
CA SER A 70 -16.92 28.35 3.09
C SER A 70 -17.18 26.84 3.19
N ILE A 71 -17.31 26.14 2.06
CA ILE A 71 -17.46 24.67 2.05
C ILE A 71 -16.17 23.97 2.53
N MET A 72 -15.00 24.45 2.09
CA MET A 72 -13.72 23.83 2.48
C MET A 72 -13.45 24.00 3.98
N GLU A 73 -13.73 25.18 4.53
CA GLU A 73 -13.63 25.50 5.96
C GLU A 73 -14.76 24.90 6.82
N SER A 74 -15.68 24.13 6.22
CA SER A 74 -16.84 23.54 6.90
C SER A 74 -17.71 24.59 7.64
N LYS A 75 -17.84 25.81 7.09
CA LYS A 75 -18.71 26.86 7.66
C LYS A 75 -20.17 26.52 7.44
N ARG A 76 -21.05 26.78 8.42
CA ARG A 76 -22.51 26.51 8.28
C ARG A 76 -23.29 27.54 7.46
N SER A 77 -22.62 28.52 6.87
CA SER A 77 -23.24 29.62 6.12
C SER A 77 -22.35 30.09 4.97
N GLY A 78 -22.95 30.78 4.00
CA GLY A 78 -22.25 31.27 2.81
C GLY A 78 -22.41 30.37 1.57
N TYR A 79 -23.22 29.32 1.64
CA TYR A 79 -23.59 28.45 0.53
C TYR A 79 -24.96 27.80 0.74
N SER A 80 -25.57 27.31 -0.34
CA SER A 80 -26.79 26.50 -0.28
C SER A 80 -26.44 25.03 -0.05
N LYS A 81 -27.31 24.31 0.69
CA LYS A 81 -27.16 22.87 0.92
C LYS A 81 -27.00 22.07 -0.38
N HIS A 82 -27.69 22.49 -1.44
CA HIS A 82 -27.58 21.85 -2.75
C HIS A 82 -26.18 21.99 -3.37
N GLN A 83 -25.49 23.11 -3.13
CA GLN A 83 -24.13 23.34 -3.63
C GLN A 83 -23.12 22.44 -2.91
N GLU A 84 -23.25 22.31 -1.59
CA GLU A 84 -22.43 21.40 -0.79
C GLU A 84 -22.64 19.94 -1.20
N GLU A 85 -23.90 19.49 -1.30
CA GLU A 85 -24.22 18.13 -1.73
C GLU A 85 -23.66 17.83 -3.13
N ALA A 86 -23.77 18.78 -4.09
CA ALA A 86 -23.23 18.61 -5.44
C ALA A 86 -21.69 18.47 -5.45
N VAL A 87 -20.98 19.31 -4.68
CA VAL A 87 -19.51 19.23 -4.55
C VAL A 87 -19.09 17.89 -3.95
N HIS A 88 -19.72 17.48 -2.86
CA HIS A 88 -19.43 16.22 -2.19
C HIS A 88 -19.74 15.00 -3.06
N GLN A 89 -20.85 15.03 -3.81
CA GLN A 89 -21.23 13.94 -4.70
C GLN A 89 -20.22 13.77 -5.83
N LEU A 90 -19.76 14.87 -6.44
CA LEU A 90 -18.76 14.82 -7.50
C LEU A 90 -17.41 14.29 -6.97
N ALA A 91 -16.96 14.77 -5.81
CA ALA A 91 -15.74 14.29 -5.18
C ALA A 91 -15.84 12.80 -4.81
N ALA A 92 -16.99 12.36 -4.28
CA ALA A 92 -17.26 10.96 -3.95
C ALA A 92 -17.13 10.05 -5.18
N GLN A 93 -17.69 10.46 -6.33
CA GLN A 93 -17.57 9.70 -7.58
C GLN A 93 -16.11 9.50 -8.00
N MET A 94 -15.27 10.54 -7.86
CA MET A 94 -13.84 10.44 -8.18
C MET A 94 -13.08 9.50 -7.24
N LEU A 95 -13.45 9.49 -5.96
CA LEU A 95 -12.88 8.58 -4.96
C LEU A 95 -13.33 7.14 -5.20
N THR A 96 -14.59 6.92 -5.58
CA THR A 96 -15.08 5.59 -5.97
C THR A 96 -14.32 5.08 -7.19
N MET A 97 -14.12 5.93 -8.21
CA MET A 97 -13.31 5.56 -9.38
C MET A 97 -11.87 5.20 -8.98
N LYS A 98 -11.24 6.00 -8.13
CA LYS A 98 -9.91 5.69 -7.57
C LYS A 98 -9.88 4.30 -6.92
N SER A 99 -10.85 4.01 -6.04
CA SER A 99 -10.93 2.71 -5.36
C SER A 99 -11.11 1.55 -6.33
N LEU A 100 -11.92 1.72 -7.38
CA LEU A 100 -12.09 0.70 -8.43
C LEU A 100 -10.80 0.44 -9.19
N MET A 101 -10.06 1.49 -9.57
CA MET A 101 -8.78 1.34 -10.29
C MET A 101 -7.72 0.68 -9.42
N HIS A 102 -7.59 1.12 -8.16
CA HIS A 102 -6.62 0.56 -7.21
C HIS A 102 -6.99 -0.86 -6.75
N GLY A 103 -8.26 -1.27 -6.86
CA GLY A 103 -8.66 -2.65 -6.61
C GLY A 103 -8.40 -3.53 -7.83
N THR A 104 -9.00 -3.19 -8.97
CA THR A 104 -9.08 -4.10 -10.13
C THR A 104 -7.76 -4.27 -10.87
N ILE A 105 -7.03 -3.18 -11.13
CA ILE A 105 -5.79 -3.22 -11.93
C ILE A 105 -4.69 -3.99 -11.17
N PRO A 106 -4.41 -3.71 -9.88
CA PRO A 106 -3.45 -4.50 -9.12
C PRO A 106 -3.82 -5.97 -9.01
N ILE A 107 -5.11 -6.34 -8.88
CA ILE A 107 -5.50 -7.76 -8.83
C ILE A 107 -5.05 -8.49 -10.10
N ILE A 108 -5.29 -7.91 -11.27
CA ILE A 108 -4.87 -8.50 -12.55
C ILE A 108 -3.34 -8.59 -12.59
N LEU A 109 -2.64 -7.52 -12.25
CA LEU A 109 -1.17 -7.47 -12.25
C LEU A 109 -0.55 -8.47 -11.27
N MET A 110 -1.16 -8.67 -10.11
CA MET A 110 -0.65 -9.57 -9.07
C MET A 110 -0.63 -11.03 -9.51
N LEU A 111 -1.50 -11.44 -10.44
CA LEU A 111 -1.44 -12.78 -11.03
C LEU A 111 -0.16 -12.98 -11.87
N PHE A 112 0.31 -11.92 -12.54
CA PHE A 112 1.57 -11.94 -13.30
C PHE A 112 2.78 -11.73 -12.39
N ILE A 113 2.73 -10.75 -11.49
CA ILE A 113 3.84 -10.41 -10.58
C ILE A 113 4.12 -11.55 -9.61
N GLY A 114 3.09 -12.19 -9.05
CA GLY A 114 3.27 -13.31 -8.13
C GLY A 114 4.00 -14.47 -8.77
N SER A 115 3.50 -14.95 -9.92
CA SER A 115 4.11 -16.06 -10.66
C SER A 115 5.53 -15.72 -11.15
N TRP A 116 5.75 -14.50 -11.64
CA TRP A 116 7.06 -14.03 -12.08
C TRP A 116 8.06 -13.92 -10.92
N SER A 117 7.65 -13.33 -9.79
CA SER A 117 8.50 -13.13 -8.62
C SER A 117 8.94 -14.45 -8.00
N ASP A 118 8.03 -15.43 -7.96
CA ASP A 118 8.32 -16.77 -7.43
C ASP A 118 9.28 -17.54 -8.35
N LYS A 119 9.07 -17.49 -9.67
CA LYS A 119 9.93 -18.17 -10.65
C LYS A 119 11.35 -17.63 -10.67
N HIS A 120 11.50 -16.31 -10.67
CA HIS A 120 12.82 -15.66 -10.78
C HIS A 120 13.49 -15.44 -9.42
N GLY A 121 12.79 -15.68 -8.31
CA GLY A 121 13.26 -15.39 -6.97
C GLY A 121 13.54 -13.90 -6.73
N LYS A 122 13.01 -13.00 -7.57
CA LYS A 122 13.27 -11.55 -7.50
C LYS A 122 12.17 -10.84 -6.73
N ARG A 123 12.49 -10.35 -5.53
CA ARG A 123 11.55 -9.65 -4.64
C ARG A 123 11.71 -8.13 -4.72
N LYS A 124 12.92 -7.64 -4.99
CA LYS A 124 13.23 -6.20 -5.03
C LYS A 124 12.39 -5.42 -6.05
N PRO A 125 12.12 -5.90 -7.28
CA PRO A 125 11.24 -5.20 -8.23
C PRO A 125 9.79 -5.09 -7.74
N CYS A 126 9.30 -6.09 -7.01
CA CYS A 126 7.95 -6.08 -6.44
C CYS A 126 7.80 -5.07 -5.29
N ILE A 127 8.91 -4.74 -4.61
CA ILE A 127 8.94 -3.73 -3.53
C ILE A 127 9.15 -2.34 -4.10
N LEU A 128 10.15 -2.15 -4.98
CA LEU A 128 10.52 -0.82 -5.49
C LEU A 128 9.55 -0.30 -6.57
N GLY A 129 8.96 -1.19 -7.37
CA GLY A 129 8.00 -0.82 -8.42
C GLY A 129 6.83 0.03 -7.90
N PRO A 130 6.09 -0.43 -6.88
CA PRO A 130 5.03 0.35 -6.23
C PRO A 130 5.48 1.72 -5.70
N ILE A 131 6.68 1.80 -5.11
CA ILE A 131 7.22 3.06 -4.58
C ILE A 131 7.47 4.06 -5.71
N ILE A 132 8.02 3.59 -6.84
CA ILE A 132 8.23 4.42 -8.03
C ILE A 132 6.89 4.89 -8.60
N GLY A 133 5.91 3.98 -8.74
CA GLY A 133 4.57 4.34 -9.23
C GLY A 133 3.90 5.39 -8.36
N GLU A 134 4.07 5.30 -7.05
CA GLU A 134 3.52 6.29 -6.12
C GLU A 134 4.27 7.64 -6.17
N LEU A 135 5.59 7.64 -6.34
CA LEU A 135 6.35 8.87 -6.58
C LEU A 135 5.89 9.60 -7.84
N VAL A 136 5.70 8.87 -8.95
CA VAL A 136 5.14 9.45 -10.19
C VAL A 136 3.74 10.00 -9.94
N ALA A 137 2.90 9.26 -9.23
CA ALA A 137 1.56 9.71 -8.87
C ALA A 137 1.58 10.99 -8.02
N ILE A 138 2.51 11.11 -7.07
CA ILE A 138 2.69 12.32 -6.25
C ILE A 138 3.16 13.50 -7.10
N VAL A 139 4.07 13.30 -8.06
CA VAL A 139 4.47 14.35 -9.01
C VAL A 139 3.27 14.84 -9.81
N CYS A 140 2.40 13.92 -10.27
CA CYS A 140 1.15 14.29 -10.92
C CYS A 140 0.24 15.11 -9.99
N LEU A 141 0.15 14.78 -8.71
CA LEU A 141 -0.62 15.56 -7.73
C LEU A 141 -0.03 16.95 -7.47
N ILE A 142 1.29 17.09 -7.40
CA ILE A 142 1.96 18.39 -7.29
C ILE A 142 1.62 19.25 -8.51
N LEU A 143 1.74 18.70 -9.72
CA LEU A 143 1.36 19.42 -10.94
C LEU A 143 -0.13 19.81 -10.93
N ASN A 144 -1.01 18.93 -10.45
CA ASN A 144 -2.44 19.24 -10.31
C ASN A 144 -2.75 20.30 -9.26
N ALA A 145 -1.91 20.42 -8.21
CA ALA A 145 -2.03 21.46 -7.21
C ALA A 145 -1.49 22.81 -7.72
N VAL A 146 -0.46 22.80 -8.58
CA VAL A 146 0.04 24.01 -9.26
C VAL A 146 -0.96 24.51 -10.30
N TYR A 147 -1.45 23.60 -11.15
CA TYR A 147 -2.46 23.87 -12.18
C TYR A 147 -3.86 23.50 -11.67
N LEU A 148 -4.24 24.11 -10.55
CA LEU A 148 -5.49 23.77 -9.87
C LEU A 148 -6.71 24.14 -10.71
N TYR A 149 -6.68 25.28 -11.39
CA TYR A 149 -7.83 25.85 -12.10
C TYR A 149 -7.98 25.33 -13.54
N GLU A 150 -6.92 24.78 -14.10
CA GLU A 150 -6.83 24.42 -15.51
C GLU A 150 -7.23 22.96 -15.77
N VAL A 151 -7.04 22.07 -14.79
CA VAL A 151 -7.21 20.63 -14.97
C VAL A 151 -8.46 20.12 -14.23
N PRO A 152 -9.46 19.57 -14.95
CA PRO A 152 -10.64 18.95 -14.36
C PRO A 152 -10.32 17.83 -13.35
N VAL A 153 -11.23 17.62 -12.38
CA VAL A 153 -11.03 16.62 -11.32
C VAL A 153 -10.88 15.18 -11.86
N ILE A 154 -11.57 14.84 -12.95
CA ILE A 154 -11.51 13.50 -13.57
C ILE A 154 -10.12 13.20 -14.13
N LEU A 155 -9.52 14.14 -14.86
CA LEU A 155 -8.17 14.03 -15.41
C LEU A 155 -7.14 13.99 -14.28
N SER A 156 -7.34 14.81 -13.25
CA SER A 156 -6.51 14.81 -12.04
C SER A 156 -6.52 13.45 -11.35
N SER A 157 -7.70 12.85 -11.20
CA SER A 157 -7.87 11.53 -10.59
C SER A 157 -7.20 10.43 -11.41
N LEU A 158 -7.40 10.41 -12.74
CA LEU A 158 -6.76 9.43 -13.62
C LEU A 158 -5.23 9.54 -13.62
N ALA A 159 -4.69 10.75 -13.72
CA ALA A 159 -3.25 10.99 -13.75
C ALA A 159 -2.56 10.51 -12.46
N TYR A 160 -3.24 10.59 -11.32
CA TYR A 160 -2.75 10.07 -10.06
C TYR A 160 -2.96 8.55 -9.91
N CYS A 161 -4.13 8.03 -10.27
CA CYS A 161 -4.46 6.62 -10.03
C CYS A 161 -3.70 5.67 -10.95
N LEU A 162 -3.49 6.05 -12.21
CA LEU A 162 -2.89 5.16 -13.21
C LEU A 162 -1.46 4.73 -12.84
N PRO A 163 -0.50 5.64 -12.55
CA PRO A 163 0.88 5.23 -12.21
C PRO A 163 0.93 4.31 -10.98
N MET A 164 0.12 4.58 -9.97
CA MET A 164 0.06 3.73 -8.78
C MET A 164 -0.54 2.35 -9.11
N ALA A 165 -1.67 2.31 -9.82
CA ALA A 165 -2.36 1.07 -10.13
C ALA A 165 -1.51 0.14 -11.02
N ILE A 166 -0.86 0.68 -12.06
CA ILE A 166 -0.02 -0.13 -12.96
C ILE A 166 1.27 -0.62 -12.31
N SER A 167 1.73 0.05 -11.24
CA SER A 167 2.87 -0.39 -10.45
C SER A 167 2.53 -1.50 -9.44
N GLY A 168 1.24 -1.83 -9.29
CA GLY A 168 0.75 -2.85 -8.36
C GLY A 168 0.39 -2.35 -6.95
N GLY A 169 0.77 -1.11 -6.61
CA GLY A 169 0.39 -0.44 -5.36
C GLY A 169 0.69 -1.23 -4.07
N TRP A 170 -0.13 -1.00 -3.04
CA TRP A 170 0.02 -1.66 -1.73
C TRP A 170 0.03 -3.19 -1.81
N PRO A 171 -0.85 -3.87 -2.58
CA PRO A 171 -0.82 -5.33 -2.68
C PRO A 171 0.52 -5.88 -3.16
N CYS A 172 1.11 -5.28 -4.20
CA CYS A 172 2.40 -5.73 -4.74
C CYS A 172 3.55 -5.47 -3.77
N LEU A 173 3.54 -4.31 -3.09
CA LEU A 173 4.56 -4.00 -2.09
C LEU A 173 4.52 -4.99 -0.92
N PHE A 174 3.32 -5.31 -0.42
CA PHE A 174 3.17 -6.29 0.67
C PHE A 174 3.54 -7.70 0.23
N LEU A 175 3.18 -8.12 -0.98
CA LEU A 175 3.64 -9.40 -1.52
C LEU A 175 5.17 -9.46 -1.54
N GLY A 176 5.83 -8.45 -2.11
CA GLY A 176 7.28 -8.38 -2.16
C GLY A 176 7.91 -8.36 -0.75
N ALA A 177 7.35 -7.56 0.16
CA ALA A 177 7.85 -7.42 1.52
C ALA A 177 7.70 -8.70 2.35
N TYR A 178 6.52 -9.32 2.35
CA TYR A 178 6.30 -10.57 3.11
C TYR A 178 7.10 -11.72 2.52
N SER A 179 7.14 -11.85 1.19
CA SER A 179 8.01 -12.85 0.53
C SER A 179 9.49 -12.60 0.81
N TYR A 180 9.93 -11.34 0.91
CA TYR A 180 11.30 -11.07 1.33
C TYR A 180 11.53 -11.50 2.78
N VAL A 181 10.65 -11.13 3.72
CA VAL A 181 10.77 -11.50 5.14
C VAL A 181 10.82 -13.01 5.33
N THR A 182 10.02 -13.79 4.59
CA THR A 182 10.05 -15.26 4.66
C THR A 182 11.38 -15.83 4.17
N THR A 183 12.02 -15.21 3.17
CA THR A 183 13.33 -15.67 2.68
C THR A 183 14.51 -15.35 3.58
N VAL A 184 14.42 -14.28 4.37
CA VAL A 184 15.54 -13.81 5.22
C VAL A 184 15.40 -14.21 6.70
N SER A 185 14.29 -14.83 7.10
CA SER A 185 14.01 -15.18 8.50
C SER A 185 14.03 -16.69 8.70
N GLY A 186 14.58 -17.14 9.82
CA GLY A 186 14.45 -18.53 10.26
C GLY A 186 13.02 -18.84 10.76
N GLU A 187 12.67 -20.12 10.83
CA GLU A 187 11.32 -20.57 11.24
C GLU A 187 10.90 -20.08 12.64
N SER A 188 11.85 -19.98 13.58
CA SER A 188 11.58 -19.50 14.94
C SER A 188 11.20 -18.02 15.01
N ASP A 189 11.74 -17.20 14.10
CA ASP A 189 11.63 -15.75 14.16
C ASP A 189 10.63 -15.19 13.14
N LEU A 190 10.19 -16.03 12.20
CA LEU A 190 9.31 -15.65 11.09
C LEU A 190 8.03 -14.98 11.57
N THR A 191 7.32 -15.62 12.50
CA THR A 191 6.05 -15.09 13.05
C THR A 191 6.25 -13.76 13.76
N ALA A 192 7.35 -13.62 14.52
CA ALA A 192 7.67 -12.39 15.22
C ALA A 192 7.99 -11.23 14.25
N ARG A 193 8.72 -11.51 13.18
CA ARG A 193 9.07 -10.50 12.16
C ARG A 193 7.88 -10.07 11.32
N ILE A 194 7.01 -10.99 10.93
CA ILE A 194 5.74 -10.66 10.27
C ILE A 194 4.88 -9.80 11.20
N GLY A 195 4.80 -10.14 12.48
CA GLY A 195 4.13 -9.33 13.50
C GLY A 195 4.70 -7.92 13.64
N GLY A 196 6.05 -7.80 13.61
CA GLY A 196 6.75 -6.51 13.63
C GLY A 196 6.41 -5.63 12.42
N VAL A 197 6.44 -6.20 11.21
CA VAL A 197 6.04 -5.51 9.98
C VAL A 197 4.61 -4.98 10.07
N ASN A 198 3.66 -5.83 10.48
CA ASN A 198 2.26 -5.44 10.64
C ASN A 198 2.10 -4.34 11.71
N THR A 199 2.84 -4.42 12.81
CA THR A 199 2.80 -3.41 13.88
C THR A 199 3.27 -2.05 13.36
N ILE A 200 4.39 -2.01 12.63
CA ILE A 200 4.93 -0.79 12.04
C ILE A 200 3.98 -0.21 11.00
N GLN A 201 3.36 -1.05 10.17
CA GLN A 201 2.31 -0.63 9.24
C GLN A 201 1.16 0.07 9.99
N ASN A 202 0.62 -0.53 11.05
CA ASN A 202 -0.48 0.08 11.80
C ASN A 202 -0.06 1.41 12.45
N ILE A 203 1.13 1.48 13.04
CA ILE A 203 1.67 2.74 13.61
C ILE A 203 1.82 3.80 12.53
N ALA A 204 2.37 3.45 11.36
CA ALA A 204 2.53 4.34 10.23
C ALA A 204 1.18 4.91 9.75
N MET A 205 0.14 4.07 9.69
CA MET A 205 -1.22 4.50 9.34
C MET A 205 -1.81 5.48 10.36
N VAL A 206 -1.61 5.22 11.67
CA VAL A 206 -2.07 6.13 12.75
C VAL A 206 -1.43 7.50 12.60
N ILE A 207 -0.10 7.52 12.47
CA ILE A 207 0.65 8.77 12.37
C ILE A 207 0.27 9.49 11.08
N GLY A 208 0.23 8.78 9.95
CA GLY A 208 -0.05 9.40 8.66
C GLY A 208 -1.45 9.97 8.56
N LEU A 209 -2.49 9.24 9.00
CA LEU A 209 -3.85 9.77 9.03
C LEU A 209 -4.02 10.89 10.08
N GLY A 210 -3.39 10.76 11.25
CA GLY A 210 -3.44 11.77 12.30
C GLY A 210 -2.73 13.08 11.94
N THR A 211 -1.72 13.02 11.07
CA THR A 211 -0.94 14.20 10.63
C THR A 211 -1.36 14.73 9.25
N GLY A 212 -2.15 13.99 8.47
CA GLY A 212 -2.56 14.37 7.12
C GLY A 212 -3.41 15.65 7.07
N GLY A 213 -4.31 15.87 8.03
CA GLY A 213 -5.06 17.13 8.13
C GLY A 213 -4.19 18.30 8.57
N ILE A 214 -3.27 18.05 9.52
CA ILE A 214 -2.36 19.06 10.06
C ILE A 214 -1.41 19.57 8.98
N ILE A 215 -0.82 18.67 8.18
CA ILE A 215 0.12 19.07 7.12
C ILE A 215 -0.59 19.86 6.03
N LEU A 216 -1.84 19.49 5.69
CA LEU A 216 -2.67 20.22 4.73
C LEU A 216 -2.94 21.64 5.19
N ASN A 217 -3.32 21.80 6.46
CA ASN A 217 -3.64 23.12 7.02
C ASN A 217 -2.40 24.03 7.10
N LEU A 218 -1.24 23.48 7.47
CA LEU A 218 0.00 24.25 7.65
C LEU A 218 0.69 24.62 6.33
N PHE A 219 0.74 23.69 5.36
CA PHE A 219 1.56 23.82 4.16
C PHE A 219 0.75 23.92 2.85
N GLY A 220 -0.57 23.80 2.92
CA GLY A 220 -1.44 23.70 1.74
C GLY A 220 -1.15 22.45 0.91
N PHE A 221 -1.75 22.36 -0.26
CA PHE A 221 -1.61 21.17 -1.13
C PHE A 221 -0.18 20.95 -1.63
N ILE A 222 0.46 22.00 -2.15
CA ILE A 222 1.80 21.89 -2.76
C ILE A 222 2.83 21.48 -1.70
N GLY A 223 2.85 22.12 -0.54
CA GLY A 223 3.79 21.79 0.52
C GLY A 223 3.52 20.43 1.17
N SER A 224 2.25 20.02 1.27
CA SER A 224 1.88 18.68 1.72
C SER A 224 2.41 17.59 0.77
N TYR A 225 2.11 17.71 -0.53
CA TYR A 225 2.58 16.74 -1.52
C TYR A 225 4.10 16.73 -1.65
N SER A 226 4.76 17.88 -1.51
CA SER A 226 6.23 17.95 -1.50
C SER A 226 6.82 17.20 -0.31
N THR A 227 6.24 17.34 0.89
CA THR A 227 6.70 16.61 2.08
C THR A 227 6.51 15.11 1.92
N ILE A 228 5.33 14.69 1.43
CA ILE A 228 5.01 13.30 1.12
C ILE A 228 6.01 12.74 0.09
N PHE A 229 6.35 13.51 -0.95
CA PHE A 229 7.32 13.12 -1.97
C PHE A 229 8.70 12.82 -1.37
N PHE A 230 9.24 13.69 -0.52
CA PHE A 230 10.56 13.47 0.08
C PHE A 230 10.58 12.28 1.05
N MET A 231 9.51 12.08 1.83
CA MET A 231 9.38 10.90 2.68
C MET A 231 9.35 9.61 1.84
N MET A 232 8.57 9.61 0.75
CA MET A 232 8.49 8.47 -0.17
C MET A 232 9.82 8.22 -0.91
N LEU A 233 10.53 9.28 -1.28
CA LEU A 233 11.84 9.19 -1.92
C LEU A 233 12.87 8.57 -0.96
N SER A 234 12.81 8.90 0.33
CA SER A 234 13.67 8.28 1.34
C SER A 234 13.42 6.76 1.46
N SER A 235 12.16 6.33 1.33
CA SER A 235 11.79 4.90 1.28
C SER A 235 12.40 4.21 0.04
N LEU A 236 12.33 4.86 -1.13
CA LEU A 236 12.93 4.34 -2.36
C LEU A 236 14.45 4.20 -2.23
N VAL A 237 15.13 5.24 -1.73
CA VAL A 237 16.58 5.25 -1.53
C VAL A 237 16.99 4.16 -0.54
N TYR A 238 16.29 4.06 0.60
CA TYR A 238 16.52 3.01 1.59
C TYR A 238 16.36 1.62 0.96
N GLY A 239 15.24 1.38 0.26
CA GLY A 239 14.97 0.10 -0.39
C GLY A 239 15.99 -0.26 -1.47
N TYR A 240 16.46 0.73 -2.22
CA TYR A 240 17.44 0.49 -3.27
C TYR A 240 18.81 0.07 -2.71
N TYR A 241 19.29 0.71 -1.65
CA TYR A 241 20.63 0.42 -1.11
C TYR A 241 20.65 -0.71 -0.08
N ILE A 242 19.60 -0.86 0.75
CA ILE A 242 19.61 -1.79 1.89
C ILE A 242 18.97 -3.13 1.55
N ILE A 243 17.93 -3.17 0.71
CA ILE A 243 17.31 -4.44 0.31
C ILE A 243 18.20 -5.10 -0.73
N LYS A 244 18.87 -6.17 -0.30
CA LYS A 244 19.71 -7.02 -1.14
C LYS A 244 18.88 -8.20 -1.62
N GLU A 245 18.87 -8.43 -2.93
CA GLU A 245 18.27 -9.64 -3.49
C GLU A 245 19.12 -10.83 -3.05
N ARG A 246 18.54 -11.75 -2.26
CA ARG A 246 19.23 -12.98 -1.87
C ARG A 246 18.88 -14.03 -2.91
N LYS A 247 19.88 -14.52 -3.63
CA LYS A 247 19.72 -15.70 -4.48
C LYS A 247 19.44 -16.90 -3.57
N GLN A 248 18.28 -17.53 -3.70
CA GLN A 248 18.04 -18.85 -3.13
C GLN A 248 18.80 -19.86 -4.00
N ILE A 249 20.10 -20.02 -3.75
CA ILE A 249 20.92 -20.96 -4.51
C ILE A 249 21.51 -21.98 -3.52
N ILE A 250 21.30 -23.25 -3.84
CA ILE A 250 22.06 -24.37 -3.29
C ILE A 250 23.48 -24.21 -3.85
N PRO A 251 24.55 -24.21 -3.03
CA PRO A 251 25.91 -23.87 -3.46
C PRO A 251 26.45 -24.66 -4.68
N GLU A 252 25.87 -25.83 -5.00
CA GLU A 252 26.21 -26.60 -6.20
C GLU A 252 25.68 -26.02 -7.53
N MET A 253 24.71 -25.09 -7.51
CA MET A 253 24.09 -24.53 -8.73
C MET A 253 24.57 -23.10 -9.07
N GLU A 254 25.49 -22.53 -8.30
CA GLU A 254 25.88 -21.11 -8.43
C GLU A 254 26.65 -20.84 -9.75
N GLU A 255 27.50 -21.76 -10.20
CA GLU A 255 28.25 -21.66 -11.46
C GLU A 255 27.40 -21.87 -12.73
N GLU A 256 26.33 -22.68 -12.67
CA GLU A 256 25.42 -22.90 -13.82
C GLU A 256 24.44 -21.73 -14.01
N ILE A 257 24.00 -21.09 -12.92
CA ILE A 257 23.02 -19.99 -12.95
C ILE A 257 23.66 -18.67 -13.38
N GLU A 258 24.94 -18.42 -13.05
CA GLU A 258 25.63 -17.19 -13.46
C GLU A 258 25.73 -17.07 -15.00
N ASN A 259 25.76 -18.21 -15.70
CA ASN A 259 25.73 -18.30 -17.16
C ASN A 259 24.32 -18.21 -17.78
N LEU A 260 23.26 -18.25 -16.96
CA LEU A 260 21.84 -18.22 -17.35
C LEU A 260 21.11 -16.96 -16.86
N GLU A 261 21.82 -15.98 -16.29
CA GLU A 261 21.22 -14.72 -15.84
C GLU A 261 20.60 -13.98 -17.03
N LYS A 262 19.26 -14.06 -17.10
CA LYS A 262 18.47 -13.35 -18.10
C LYS A 262 18.73 -11.85 -17.99
N THR A 263 18.91 -11.22 -19.14
CA THR A 263 19.02 -9.78 -19.24
C THR A 263 17.73 -9.09 -18.73
N PRO A 264 17.79 -7.82 -18.30
CA PRO A 264 16.59 -7.07 -17.89
C PRO A 264 15.47 -7.10 -18.94
N ARG A 265 15.83 -7.10 -20.22
CA ARG A 265 14.90 -7.18 -21.34
C ARG A 265 14.19 -8.54 -21.39
N GLU A 266 14.94 -9.64 -21.29
CA GLU A 266 14.36 -10.99 -21.29
C GLU A 266 13.49 -11.26 -20.07
N LEU A 267 13.79 -10.62 -18.93
CA LEU A 267 12.95 -10.68 -17.73
C LEU A 267 11.61 -9.98 -17.92
N VAL A 268 11.60 -8.83 -18.59
CA VAL A 268 10.38 -8.10 -18.95
C VAL A 268 9.61 -8.86 -20.03
N GLU A 269 10.27 -9.42 -21.03
CA GLU A 269 9.62 -10.25 -22.05
C GLU A 269 9.01 -11.53 -21.44
N ASP A 270 9.67 -12.16 -20.46
CA ASP A 270 9.12 -13.31 -19.72
C ASP A 270 7.94 -12.91 -18.81
N PHE A 271 7.93 -11.69 -18.27
CA PHE A 271 6.82 -11.16 -17.46
C PHE A 271 5.51 -11.10 -18.25
N PHE A 272 5.57 -10.70 -19.53
CA PHE A 272 4.38 -10.59 -20.40
C PHE A 272 3.92 -11.91 -21.03
N LYS A 273 4.57 -13.05 -20.74
CA LYS A 273 4.14 -14.35 -21.28
C LYS A 273 2.90 -14.86 -20.54
N CYS A 274 1.78 -14.97 -21.26
CA CYS A 274 0.50 -15.48 -20.75
C CYS A 274 0.52 -16.96 -20.31
N GLU A 275 1.58 -17.71 -20.63
CA GLU A 275 1.75 -19.10 -20.19
C GLU A 275 1.82 -19.23 -18.66
N HIS A 276 2.37 -18.20 -18.00
CA HIS A 276 2.45 -18.12 -16.52
C HIS A 276 1.06 -17.91 -15.90
N PHE A 277 0.23 -17.06 -16.53
CA PHE A 277 -1.14 -16.82 -16.11
C PHE A 277 -2.00 -18.09 -16.19
N LEU A 278 -1.93 -18.80 -17.32
CA LEU A 278 -2.71 -20.03 -17.51
C LEU A 278 -2.31 -21.10 -16.49
N SER A 279 -1.01 -21.24 -16.20
CA SER A 279 -0.53 -22.22 -15.23
C SER A 279 -1.00 -21.92 -13.79
N THR A 280 -0.94 -20.66 -13.33
CA THR A 280 -1.45 -20.27 -12.00
C THR A 280 -2.96 -20.47 -11.88
N VAL A 281 -3.72 -20.12 -12.93
CA VAL A 281 -5.18 -20.31 -12.96
C VAL A 281 -5.51 -21.80 -13.01
N THR A 282 -4.88 -22.58 -13.89
CA THR A 282 -5.12 -24.02 -14.01
C THR A 282 -4.78 -24.77 -12.72
N VAL A 283 -3.69 -24.42 -12.03
CA VAL A 283 -3.36 -25.03 -10.72
C VAL A 283 -4.40 -24.63 -9.67
N SER A 284 -4.79 -23.35 -9.61
CA SER A 284 -5.80 -22.86 -8.66
C SER A 284 -7.17 -23.54 -8.84
N PHE A 285 -7.51 -23.90 -10.07
CA PHE A 285 -8.74 -24.62 -10.42
C PHE A 285 -8.55 -26.14 -10.60
N SER A 286 -7.33 -26.67 -10.44
CA SER A 286 -7.05 -28.11 -10.53
C SER A 286 -7.70 -28.85 -9.37
N ASN A 287 -7.97 -30.15 -9.56
CA ASN A 287 -8.77 -30.99 -8.65
C ASN A 287 -8.11 -31.19 -7.27
N PHE A 288 -8.25 -30.20 -6.40
CA PHE A 288 -8.01 -30.34 -4.96
C PHE A 288 -9.12 -31.15 -4.30
N ASP A 289 -8.77 -31.90 -3.25
CA ASP A 289 -9.72 -32.58 -2.37
C ASP A 289 -10.89 -31.65 -1.99
N ILE A 290 -12.13 -32.14 -2.05
CA ILE A 290 -13.34 -31.33 -1.81
C ILE A 290 -13.30 -30.63 -0.44
N ASN A 291 -12.74 -31.28 0.58
CA ASN A 291 -12.58 -30.72 1.92
C ASN A 291 -11.55 -29.58 1.97
N LYS A 292 -10.47 -29.64 1.18
CA LYS A 292 -9.48 -28.56 1.07
C LYS A 292 -10.07 -27.35 0.35
N ARG A 293 -10.83 -27.59 -0.73
CA ARG A 293 -11.55 -26.52 -1.46
C ARG A 293 -12.56 -25.81 -0.58
N LEU A 294 -13.42 -26.55 0.13
CA LEU A 294 -14.39 -25.96 1.06
C LEU A 294 -13.72 -25.12 2.15
N ARG A 295 -12.59 -25.60 2.71
CA ARG A 295 -11.84 -24.85 3.71
C ARG A 295 -11.24 -23.56 3.15
N ILE A 296 -10.59 -23.61 1.99
CA ILE A 296 -9.99 -22.43 1.36
C ILE A 296 -11.08 -21.42 0.95
N THR A 297 -12.14 -21.87 0.28
CA THR A 297 -13.27 -21.00 -0.10
C THR A 297 -13.94 -20.39 1.13
N GLY A 298 -14.12 -21.16 2.21
CA GLY A 298 -14.66 -20.64 3.47
C GLY A 298 -13.77 -19.55 4.08
N ILE A 299 -12.45 -19.74 4.12
CA ILE A 299 -11.50 -18.73 4.60
C ILE A 299 -11.55 -17.47 3.72
N LEU A 300 -11.55 -17.62 2.40
CA LEU A 300 -11.65 -16.49 1.48
C LEU A 300 -12.97 -15.72 1.65
N ALA A 301 -14.09 -16.42 1.79
CA ALA A 301 -15.39 -15.81 2.02
C ALA A 301 -15.41 -15.03 3.35
N LEU A 302 -14.86 -15.60 4.42
CA LEU A 302 -14.73 -14.91 5.71
C LEU A 302 -13.85 -13.66 5.59
N LEU A 303 -12.73 -13.73 4.85
CA LEU A 303 -11.87 -12.58 4.63
C LEU A 303 -12.61 -11.45 3.91
N VAL A 304 -13.44 -11.77 2.90
CA VAL A 304 -14.26 -10.79 2.19
C VAL A 304 -15.34 -10.19 3.10
N ILE A 305 -16.04 -11.03 3.88
CA ILE A 305 -17.10 -10.57 4.79
C ILE A 305 -16.54 -9.67 5.89
N LEU A 306 -15.35 -9.99 6.42
CA LEU A 306 -14.73 -9.21 7.51
C LEU A 306 -14.06 -7.93 7.01
N ASN A 307 -13.30 -7.98 5.90
CA ASN A 307 -12.51 -6.84 5.43
C ASN A 307 -13.24 -5.95 4.42
N GLY A 308 -14.20 -6.50 3.66
CA GLY A 308 -14.96 -5.77 2.65
C GLY A 308 -15.69 -4.55 3.22
N PRO A 309 -16.47 -4.70 4.30
CA PRO A 309 -17.15 -3.57 4.95
C PRO A 309 -16.18 -2.50 5.46
N LEU A 310 -15.06 -2.91 6.08
CA LEU A 310 -14.04 -1.99 6.60
C LEU A 310 -13.44 -1.13 5.48
N GLN A 311 -13.13 -1.73 4.33
CA GLN A 311 -12.60 -0.99 3.18
C GLN A 311 -13.66 -0.09 2.53
N GLY A 312 -14.91 -0.56 2.44
CA GLY A 312 -16.03 0.25 1.96
C GLY A 312 -16.25 1.48 2.83
N GLU A 313 -16.28 1.32 4.15
CA GLU A 313 -16.43 2.40 5.12
C GLU A 313 -15.30 3.43 4.99
N GLN A 314 -14.03 2.97 4.94
CA GLN A 314 -12.87 3.85 4.82
C GLN A 314 -13.00 4.82 3.63
N SER A 315 -13.55 4.38 2.50
CA SER A 315 -13.67 5.20 1.29
C SER A 315 -14.66 6.37 1.38
N VAL A 316 -15.64 6.31 2.29
CA VAL A 316 -16.74 7.29 2.39
C VAL A 316 -16.82 8.03 3.72
N VAL A 317 -16.22 7.47 4.79
CA VAL A 317 -16.39 7.97 6.16
C VAL A 317 -15.96 9.43 6.34
N TYR A 318 -14.91 9.88 5.64
CA TYR A 318 -14.46 11.28 5.70
C TYR A 318 -15.50 12.24 5.13
N LEU A 319 -15.97 11.98 3.90
CA LEU A 319 -16.99 12.81 3.25
C LEU A 319 -18.30 12.80 4.03
N TYR A 320 -18.68 11.64 4.58
CA TYR A 320 -19.84 11.52 5.44
C TYR A 320 -19.70 12.39 6.70
N ALA A 321 -18.55 12.33 7.37
CA ALA A 321 -18.31 13.12 8.58
C ALA A 321 -18.34 14.62 8.31
N LYS A 322 -17.72 15.06 7.20
CA LYS A 322 -17.75 16.45 6.77
C LYS A 322 -19.17 16.93 6.47
N LEU A 323 -19.96 16.18 5.69
CA LEU A 323 -21.31 16.56 5.30
C LEU A 323 -22.34 16.47 6.45
N LYS A 324 -22.23 15.45 7.31
CA LYS A 324 -23.22 15.20 8.38
C LYS A 324 -22.94 15.99 9.65
N PHE A 325 -21.66 16.10 10.04
CA PHE A 325 -21.26 16.70 11.31
C PHE A 325 -20.55 18.06 11.15
N GLY A 326 -20.21 18.45 9.92
CA GLY A 326 -19.45 19.67 9.66
C GLY A 326 -17.99 19.56 10.11
N TRP A 327 -17.45 18.35 10.20
CA TRP A 327 -16.07 18.12 10.62
C TRP A 327 -15.08 18.66 9.58
N ASN A 328 -14.00 19.28 10.05
CA ASN A 328 -12.86 19.59 9.19
C ASN A 328 -11.86 18.43 9.15
N GLU A 329 -10.78 18.61 8.39
CA GLU A 329 -9.70 17.63 8.26
C GLU A 329 -9.00 17.31 9.58
N ILE A 330 -8.94 18.25 10.54
CA ILE A 330 -8.32 18.07 11.85
C ILE A 330 -9.22 17.22 12.76
N ASP A 331 -10.51 17.54 12.84
CA ASP A 331 -11.50 16.81 13.64
C ASP A 331 -11.52 15.32 13.26
N PHE A 332 -11.55 15.07 11.95
CA PHE A 332 -11.51 13.71 11.42
C PHE A 332 -10.19 13.00 11.72
N SER A 333 -9.06 13.70 11.60
CA SER A 333 -7.73 13.14 11.91
C SER A 333 -7.65 12.68 13.37
N ILE A 334 -8.19 13.47 14.31
CA ILE A 334 -8.23 13.14 15.74
C ILE A 334 -9.14 11.93 15.99
N PHE A 335 -10.36 11.93 15.43
CA PHE A 335 -11.30 10.82 15.57
C PHE A 335 -10.68 9.49 15.11
N TYR A 336 -10.05 9.49 13.94
CA TYR A 336 -9.47 8.28 13.37
C TYR A 336 -8.23 7.81 14.14
N ALA A 337 -7.42 8.74 14.65
CA ALA A 337 -6.28 8.41 15.51
C ALA A 337 -6.74 7.68 16.79
N VAL A 338 -7.80 8.16 17.43
CA VAL A 338 -8.39 7.49 18.62
C VAL A 338 -8.90 6.09 18.26
N GLN A 339 -9.61 5.94 17.14
CA GLN A 339 -10.12 4.64 16.69
C GLN A 339 -8.98 3.63 16.46
N LEU A 340 -7.89 4.05 15.82
CA LEU A 340 -6.74 3.17 15.56
C LEU A 340 -5.96 2.81 16.83
N ILE A 341 -5.83 3.74 17.79
CA ILE A 341 -5.22 3.43 19.09
C ILE A 341 -6.02 2.33 19.80
N ILE A 342 -7.35 2.43 19.82
CA ILE A 342 -8.23 1.40 20.40
C ILE A 342 -8.01 0.05 19.69
N GLN A 343 -7.88 0.03 18.36
CA GLN A 343 -7.60 -1.19 17.61
C GLN A 343 -6.24 -1.80 17.97
N ILE A 344 -5.19 -0.98 18.13
CA ILE A 344 -3.86 -1.44 18.55
C ILE A 344 -3.94 -2.08 19.94
N PHE A 345 -4.61 -1.42 20.89
CA PHE A 345 -4.82 -1.99 22.23
C PHE A 345 -5.58 -3.32 22.17
N GLY A 346 -6.65 -3.41 21.38
CA GLY A 346 -7.41 -4.65 21.18
C GLY A 346 -6.53 -5.79 20.63
N LYS A 347 -5.69 -5.50 19.64
CA LYS A 347 -4.74 -6.48 19.07
C LYS A 347 -3.69 -6.92 20.10
N PHE A 348 -3.20 -5.98 20.93
CA PHE A 348 -2.25 -6.29 22.00
C PHE A 348 -2.86 -7.28 23.00
N PHE A 349 -4.08 -7.03 23.48
CA PHE A 349 -4.77 -7.95 24.40
C PHE A 349 -4.95 -9.36 23.83
N HIS A 350 -5.33 -9.48 22.56
CA HIS A 350 -5.46 -10.78 21.89
C HIS A 350 -4.13 -11.56 21.88
N CYS A 351 -2.99 -10.88 21.76
CA CYS A 351 -1.66 -11.50 21.76
C CYS A 351 -1.25 -12.05 23.14
N PHE A 352 -1.80 -11.54 24.25
CA PHE A 352 -1.53 -12.06 25.61
C PHE A 352 -2.44 -13.23 25.99
N GLN A 353 -3.51 -13.46 25.23
CA GLN A 353 -4.49 -14.52 25.49
C GLN A 353 -4.25 -15.78 24.66
N SER A 354 -3.43 -15.67 23.61
CA SER A 354 -2.87 -16.77 22.82
C SER A 354 -1.53 -17.23 23.41
#